data_AF-A0A1I8INM7-F1
#
_entry.id   AF-A0A1I8INM7-F1
#
_cell.length_a   1.000
_cell.length_b   1.000
_cell.length_c   1.000
_cell.angle_alpha   90.00
_cell.angle_beta   90.00
_cell.angle_gamma   90.00
#
_symmetry.space_group_name_H-M   'P 1'
#
loop_
_entity.id
_entity.type
_entity.pdbx_description
1 polymer ?
#
loop_
_entity_poly.entity_id
_entity_poly.type
_entity_poly.pdbx_seq_one_letter_code
_entity_poly.pdbx_strand_id
1 'polypeptide(L)'
;MRKGTNGFEELKRYIKQGNDLCKDLAAVLNERCELEQNYARSLSKISQKMSKVASTCAGTVANSWGSVAEAMKREAEVRQEFASNMADE
;
A
#
# COMPACT_ATOMS: atom_id res chain seq x y z
N MET A 1 8.85 -47.14 -26.77
CA MET A 1 9.24 -45.90 -26.07
C MET A 1 8.51 -44.72 -26.72
N ARG A 2 7.52 -44.11 -26.05
CA ARG A 2 6.85 -42.89 -26.55
C ARG A 2 7.65 -41.65 -26.14
N LYS A 3 8.60 -41.23 -26.98
CA LYS A 3 9.26 -39.92 -26.89
C LYS A 3 8.34 -38.88 -27.54
N GLY A 4 7.45 -38.27 -26.76
CA GLY A 4 6.55 -37.23 -27.30
C GLY A 4 5.58 -36.64 -26.29
N THR A 5 5.21 -37.39 -25.26
CA THR A 5 4.28 -36.94 -24.21
C THR A 5 4.94 -36.11 -23.09
N ASN A 6 6.25 -36.25 -22.86
CA ASN A 6 6.89 -35.61 -21.70
C ASN A 6 7.02 -34.08 -21.86
N GLY A 7 7.52 -33.60 -23.01
CA GLY A 7 7.78 -32.16 -23.20
C GLY A 7 6.53 -31.29 -23.25
N PHE A 8 5.43 -31.79 -23.85
CA PHE A 8 4.16 -31.07 -23.86
C PHE A 8 3.53 -30.97 -22.47
N GLU A 9 3.52 -32.05 -21.70
CA GLU A 9 2.99 -32.03 -20.32
C GLU A 9 3.86 -31.18 -19.39
N GLU A 10 5.19 -31.17 -19.57
CA GLU A 10 6.10 -30.26 -18.87
C GLU A 10 5.79 -28.79 -19.19
N LEU A 11 5.63 -28.45 -20.48
CA LEU A 11 5.25 -27.10 -20.89
C LEU A 11 3.89 -26.68 -20.32
N LYS A 12 2.90 -27.57 -20.39
CA LYS A 12 1.57 -27.34 -19.82
C LYS A 12 1.62 -27.08 -18.32
N ARG A 13 2.42 -27.87 -17.58
CA ARG A 13 2.64 -27.68 -16.14
C ARG A 13 3.34 -26.34 -15.87
N TYR A 14 4.34 -25.98 -16.65
CA TYR A 14 5.05 -24.71 -16.52
C TYR A 14 4.13 -23.50 -16.72
N ILE A 15 3.29 -23.52 -17.77
CA ILE A 15 2.31 -22.46 -18.03
C ILE A 15 1.31 -22.35 -16.88
N LYS A 16 0.81 -23.49 -16.36
CA LYS A 16 -0.10 -23.50 -15.21
C LYS A 16 0.57 -22.88 -13.97
N GLN A 17 1.81 -23.25 -13.68
CA GLN A 17 2.57 -22.69 -12.55
C GLN A 17 2.75 -21.18 -12.69
N GLY A 18 3.04 -20.68 -13.89
CA GLY A 18 3.12 -19.25 -14.13
C GLY A 18 1.79 -18.53 -13.85
N ASN A 19 0.66 -19.13 -14.26
CA ASN A 19 -0.67 -18.56 -13.98
C ASN A 19 -0.99 -18.55 -12.47
N ASP A 20 -0.68 -19.65 -11.77
CA ASP A 20 -0.90 -19.74 -10.33
C ASP A 20 -0.01 -18.73 -9.57
N LEU A 21 1.26 -18.57 -9.97
CA LEU A 21 2.16 -17.55 -9.44
C LEU A 21 1.62 -16.13 -9.64
N CYS A 22 1.10 -15.80 -10.83
CA CYS A 22 0.53 -14.47 -11.07
C CYS A 22 -0.66 -14.17 -10.15
N LYS A 23 -1.50 -15.17 -9.84
CA LYS A 23 -2.60 -15.00 -8.88
C LYS A 23 -2.10 -14.76 -7.47
N ASP A 24 -1.08 -15.52 -7.05
CA ASP A 24 -0.48 -15.35 -5.73
C ASP A 24 0.17 -13.96 -5.60
N LEU A 25 0.88 -13.50 -6.64
CA LEU A 25 1.46 -12.16 -6.68
C LEU A 25 0.38 -11.07 -6.61
N ALA A 26 -0.71 -11.22 -7.36
CA ALA A 26 -1.83 -10.28 -7.30
C ALA A 26 -2.48 -10.24 -5.91
N ALA A 27 -2.61 -11.39 -5.23
CA ALA A 27 -3.11 -11.43 -3.86
C ALA A 27 -2.19 -10.68 -2.88
N VAL A 28 -0.88 -10.91 -2.96
CA VAL A 28 0.11 -10.22 -2.11
C VAL A 28 0.10 -8.70 -2.35
N LEU A 29 0.02 -8.25 -3.61
CA LEU A 29 -0.06 -6.82 -3.93
C LEU A 29 -1.35 -6.19 -3.39
N ASN A 30 -2.48 -6.87 -3.50
CA ASN A 30 -3.75 -6.40 -2.93
C ASN A 30 -3.67 -6.25 -1.40
N GLU A 31 -3.12 -7.24 -0.69
CA GLU A 31 -2.91 -7.14 0.76
C GLU A 31 -2.01 -5.94 1.11
N ARG A 32 -0.97 -5.68 0.31
CA ARG A 32 -0.11 -4.51 0.49
C ARG A 32 -0.86 -3.19 0.25
N CYS A 33 -1.68 -3.11 -0.79
CA CYS A 33 -2.54 -1.94 -1.07
C CYS A 33 -3.46 -1.64 0.12
N GLU A 34 -4.13 -2.65 0.66
CA GLU A 34 -5.01 -2.50 1.81
C GLU A 34 -4.28 -1.97 3.05
N LEU A 35 -3.06 -2.48 3.30
CA LEU A 35 -2.21 -2.01 4.40
C LEU A 35 -1.83 -0.53 4.24
N GLU A 36 -1.36 -0.11 3.07
CA GLU A 36 -0.98 1.28 2.80
C GLU A 36 -2.19 2.22 2.91
N GLN A 37 -3.35 1.83 2.39
CA GLN A 37 -4.59 2.59 2.56
C GLN A 37 -5.00 2.73 4.03
N ASN A 38 -4.90 1.64 4.82
CA ASN A 38 -5.20 1.66 6.25
C ASN A 38 -4.24 2.58 7.02
N TYR A 39 -2.96 2.56 6.66
CA TYR A 39 -1.96 3.44 7.24
C TYR A 39 -2.26 4.90 6.90
N ALA A 40 -2.51 5.24 5.64
CA ALA A 40 -2.86 6.59 5.20
C ALA A 40 -4.10 7.15 5.93
N ARG A 41 -5.16 6.34 6.03
CA ARG A 41 -6.38 6.69 6.77
C ARG A 41 -6.10 6.95 8.26
N SER A 42 -5.29 6.09 8.88
CA SER A 42 -4.97 6.21 10.31
C SER A 42 -4.09 7.43 10.58
N LEU A 43 -3.10 7.67 9.73
CA LEU A 43 -2.21 8.82 9.83
C LEU A 43 -2.95 10.14 9.62
N SER A 44 -3.90 10.20 8.67
CA SER A 44 -4.80 11.35 8.49
C SER A 44 -5.62 11.65 9.75
N LYS A 45 -6.15 10.62 10.43
CA LYS A 45 -6.87 10.78 11.70
C LYS A 45 -5.96 11.32 12.81
N ILE A 46 -4.71 10.86 12.88
CA ILE A 46 -3.74 11.34 13.87
C ILE A 46 -3.36 12.80 13.58
N SER A 47 -3.12 13.13 12.31
CA SER A 47 -2.87 14.50 11.86
C SER A 47 -3.98 15.45 12.30
N GLN A 48 -5.25 15.10 12.05
CA GLN A 48 -6.41 15.91 12.47
C GLN A 48 -6.46 16.11 14.00
N LYS A 49 -6.19 15.05 14.78
CA LYS A 49 -6.12 15.14 16.24
C LYS A 49 -4.98 16.07 16.67
N MET A 50 -3.81 15.97 16.04
CA MET A 50 -2.67 16.82 16.33
C MET A 50 -2.95 18.28 15.97
N SER A 51 -3.56 18.57 14.83
CA SER A 51 -4.00 19.93 14.48
C SER A 51 -4.93 20.53 15.53
N LYS A 52 -5.85 19.73 16.08
CA LYS A 52 -6.73 20.17 17.16
C LYS A 52 -5.95 20.48 18.44
N VAL A 53 -5.01 19.63 18.84
CA VAL A 53 -4.14 19.87 20.01
C VAL A 53 -3.24 21.10 19.79
N ALA A 54 -2.69 21.27 18.59
CA ALA A 54 -1.87 22.42 18.24
C ALA A 54 -2.66 23.74 18.41
N SER A 55 -3.95 23.75 18.07
CA SER A 55 -4.82 24.93 18.19
C SER A 55 -5.08 25.37 19.64
N THR A 56 -4.85 24.50 20.63
CA THR A 56 -4.97 24.87 22.06
C THR A 56 -3.66 25.39 22.65
N CYS A 57 -2.56 25.32 21.90
CA CYS A 57 -1.26 25.85 22.30
C CYS A 57 -1.13 27.33 21.90
N ALA A 58 -0.16 28.03 22.50
CA ALA A 58 0.15 29.42 22.16
C ALA A 58 1.49 29.56 21.44
N GLY A 59 1.57 30.55 20.55
CA GLY A 59 2.81 30.99 19.92
C GLY A 59 3.51 29.90 19.09
N THR A 60 4.83 29.83 19.21
CA THR A 60 5.68 28.94 18.39
C THR A 60 5.43 27.45 18.66
N VAL A 61 4.90 27.08 19.83
CA VAL A 61 4.53 25.70 20.16
C VAL A 61 3.35 25.24 19.31
N ALA A 62 2.33 26.10 19.14
CA ALA A 62 1.21 25.82 18.25
C ALA A 62 1.68 25.62 16.81
N ASN A 63 2.56 26.49 16.33
CA ASN A 63 3.11 26.40 14.98
C ASN A 63 3.91 25.10 14.78
N SER A 64 4.74 24.72 15.74
CA SER A 64 5.57 23.51 15.67
C SER A 64 4.69 22.25 15.60
N TRP A 65 3.68 22.14 16.45
CA TRP A 65 2.73 21.02 16.40
C TRP A 65 1.87 21.03 15.14
N GLY A 66 1.51 22.21 14.63
CA GLY A 66 0.86 22.37 13.34
C GLY A 66 1.71 21.81 12.20
N SER A 67 3.02 22.10 12.18
CA SER A 67 3.95 21.54 11.19
C SER A 67 4.07 20.02 11.28
N VAL A 68 4.05 19.45 12.49
CA VAL A 68 4.04 17.98 12.67
C VAL A 68 2.75 17.37 12.11
N ALA A 69 1.60 17.98 12.37
CA ALA A 69 0.33 17.53 11.82
C ALA A 69 0.33 17.57 10.29
N GLU A 70 0.87 18.63 9.70
CA GLU A 70 0.99 18.78 8.24
C GLU A 70 1.94 17.74 7.63
N ALA A 71 3.06 17.44 8.29
CA ALA A 71 3.98 16.38 7.85
C ALA A 71 3.28 15.01 7.83
N MET A 72 2.49 14.69 8.86
CA MET A 72 1.68 13.46 8.90
C MET A 72 0.63 13.43 7.79
N LYS A 73 0.00 14.57 7.49
CA LYS A 73 -0.98 14.66 6.40
C LYS A 73 -0.33 14.39 5.04
N ARG A 74 0.83 15.01 4.77
CA ARG A 74 1.56 14.80 3.52
C ARG A 74 2.01 13.34 3.36
N GLU A 75 2.52 12.70 4.42
CA GLU A 75 2.86 11.28 4.36
C GLU A 75 1.63 10.42 4.07
N ALA A 76 0.45 10.77 4.61
CA ALA A 76 -0.78 10.05 4.33
C ALA A 76 -1.19 10.16 2.85
N GLU A 77 -1.07 11.35 2.26
CA GLU A 77 -1.34 11.59 0.84
C GLU A 77 -0.41 10.75 -0.07
N VAL A 78 0.89 10.74 0.23
CA VAL A 78 1.88 9.93 -0.53
C VAL A 78 1.55 8.44 -0.45
N ARG A 79 1.17 7.94 0.73
CA ARG A 79 0.80 6.52 0.89
C ARG A 79 -0.51 6.16 0.20
N GLN A 80 -1.47 7.09 0.19
CA GLN A 80 -2.71 6.91 -0.55
C GLN A 80 -2.47 6.84 -2.06
N GLU A 81 -1.63 7.73 -2.59
CA GLU A 81 -1.22 7.71 -3.99
C GLU A 81 -0.48 6.42 -4.34
N PHE A 82 0.48 6.00 -3.51
CA PHE A 82 1.18 4.73 -3.69
C PHE A 82 0.24 3.53 -3.74
N ALA A 83 -0.74 3.47 -2.83
CA ALA A 83 -1.72 2.39 -2.79
C ALA A 83 -2.68 2.42 -3.98
N SER A 84 -3.02 3.60 -4.50
CA SER A 84 -3.83 3.74 -5.72
C SER A 84 -3.07 3.21 -6.93
N ASN A 85 -1.83 3.66 -7.12
CA ASN A 85 -0.99 3.26 -8.25
C ASN A 85 -0.76 1.74 -8.27
N MET A 86 -0.60 1.11 -7.12
CA MET A 86 -0.42 -0.35 -7.01
C MET A 86 -1.73 -1.14 -7.20
N ALA A 87 -2.89 -0.54 -6.98
CA ALA A 87 -4.18 -1.17 -7.25
C ALA A 87 -4.61 -1.05 -8.72
N ASP A 88 -4.07 -0.06 -9.43
CA ASP A 88 -4.32 0.17 -10.86
C ASP A 88 -3.42 -0.70 -11.78
N GLU A 89 -2.44 -1.43 -11.23
CA GLU A 89 -1.59 -2.43 -11.90
C GLU A 89 -2.20 -3.84 -11.88
#